data_AF-A0A972TBC6-F1
#
_entry.id   AF-A0A972TBC6-F1
#
_cell.length_a   1.000
_cell.length_b   1.000
_cell.length_c   1.000
_cell.angle_alpha   90.00
_cell.angle_beta   90.00
_cell.angle_gamma   90.00
#
_symmetry.space_group_name_H-M   'P 1'
#
loop_
_entity.id
_entity.type
_entity.pdbx_description
1 polymer ?
#
loop_
_entity_poly.entity_id
_entity_poly.type
_entity_poly.pdbx_seq_one_letter_code
_entity_poly.pdbx_strand_id
1 'polypeptide(L)'
;MFLKETERISIRENLVKIAKSLPDNVLIEEIAIDVDTNPSVNLKGVIRATEPDSFKYYLSLLLNRLHEHIQGSRSVRIQDVDFELDEASGTGLEYQNYSFKLKFNLP
;
A
#
# COMPACT_ATOMS: atom_id res chain seq x y z
N MET A 1 11.70 21.01 0.17
CA MET A 1 12.35 20.54 -1.08
C MET A 1 11.24 19.98 -1.94
N PHE A 2 11.06 20.45 -3.17
CA PHE A 2 9.96 20.01 -4.05
C PHE A 2 10.47 18.93 -5.01
N LEU A 3 9.70 17.85 -5.22
CA LEU A 3 10.05 16.80 -6.19
C LEU A 3 10.04 17.34 -7.62
N LYS A 4 11.06 17.01 -8.41
CA LYS A 4 11.10 17.34 -9.84
C LYS A 4 10.09 16.48 -10.61
N GLU A 5 9.61 16.99 -11.74
CA GLU A 5 8.58 16.31 -12.54
C GLU A 5 8.99 14.89 -13.00
N THR A 6 10.25 14.70 -13.37
CA THR A 6 10.82 13.40 -13.74
C THR A 6 10.80 12.38 -12.59
N GLU A 7 11.01 12.85 -11.37
CA GLU A 7 10.95 12.01 -10.15
C GLU A 7 9.50 11.61 -9.85
N ARG A 8 8.55 12.53 -10.04
CA ARG A 8 7.10 12.25 -9.87
C ARG A 8 6.62 11.19 -10.85
N ILE A 9 7.03 11.26 -12.11
CA ILE A 9 6.69 10.26 -13.13
C ILE A 9 7.24 8.88 -12.74
N SER A 10 8.51 8.82 -12.34
CA SER A 10 9.16 7.58 -11.89
C SER A 10 8.44 6.95 -10.69
N ILE A 11 8.05 7.76 -9.69
CA ILE A 11 7.31 7.29 -8.51
C ILE A 11 5.95 6.71 -8.92
N ARG A 12 5.20 7.42 -9.79
CA ARG A 12 3.91 6.95 -10.27
C ARG A 12 4.03 5.62 -11.03
N GLU A 13 5.01 5.50 -11.91
CA GLU A 13 5.26 4.25 -12.66
C GLU A 13 5.63 3.09 -11.72
N ASN A 14 6.45 3.35 -10.70
CA ASN A 14 6.81 2.34 -9.70
C ASN A 14 5.60 1.91 -8.87
N LEU A 15 4.73 2.84 -8.46
CA LEU A 15 3.51 2.52 -7.73
C LEU A 15 2.54 1.67 -8.57
N VAL A 16 2.41 1.97 -9.87
CA VAL A 16 1.62 1.13 -10.79
C VAL A 16 2.22 -0.26 -10.96
N LYS A 17 3.55 -0.38 -11.07
CA LYS A 17 4.23 -1.69 -11.13
C LYS A 17 4.00 -2.50 -9.86
N ILE A 18 4.10 -1.85 -8.69
CA ILE A 18 3.82 -2.47 -7.40
C ILE A 18 2.38 -2.98 -7.39
N ALA A 19 1.40 -2.13 -7.68
CA ALA A 19 -0.02 -2.50 -7.69
C ALA A 19 -0.30 -3.70 -8.60
N LYS A 20 0.34 -3.77 -9.78
CA LYS A 20 0.23 -4.91 -10.72
C LYS A 20 0.95 -6.18 -10.27
N SER A 21 1.91 -6.07 -9.35
CA SER A 21 2.68 -7.21 -8.84
C SER A 21 2.04 -7.88 -7.62
N LEU A 22 1.00 -7.27 -7.07
CA LEU A 22 0.29 -7.78 -5.90
C LEU A 22 -0.63 -8.94 -6.31
N PRO A 23 -0.84 -9.92 -5.42
CA PRO A 23 -1.78 -11.00 -5.66
C PRO A 23 -3.23 -10.47 -5.67
N ASP A 24 -4.14 -11.20 -6.30
CA ASP A 24 -5.57 -10.83 -6.46
C ASP A 24 -6.29 -10.59 -5.12
N ASN A 25 -5.74 -11.13 -4.03
CA ASN A 25 -6.20 -10.92 -2.66
C ASN A 25 -5.87 -9.53 -2.11
N VAL A 26 -5.08 -8.72 -2.79
CA VAL A 26 -4.71 -7.37 -2.37
C VAL A 26 -5.16 -6.39 -3.45
N LEU A 27 -6.11 -5.54 -3.09
CA LEU A 27 -6.62 -4.49 -3.95
C LEU A 27 -6.11 -3.15 -3.44
N ILE A 28 -5.53 -2.33 -4.33
CA ILE A 28 -5.22 -0.93 -4.03
C ILE A 28 -6.37 -0.08 -4.54
N GLU A 29 -7.05 0.61 -3.62
CA GLU A 29 -8.19 1.48 -3.93
C GLU A 29 -7.73 2.89 -4.28
N GLU A 30 -6.75 3.40 -3.53
CA GLU A 30 -6.31 4.77 -3.65
C GLU A 30 -4.80 4.90 -3.47
N ILE A 31 -4.21 5.77 -4.29
CA ILE A 31 -2.82 6.18 -4.18
C ILE A 31 -2.79 7.71 -4.31
N ALA A 32 -2.44 8.40 -3.23
CA ALA A 32 -2.28 9.84 -3.20
C ALA A 32 -0.81 10.18 -2.94
N ILE A 33 -0.22 11.00 -3.81
CA ILE A 33 1.15 11.48 -3.68
C ILE A 33 1.10 12.93 -3.22
N ASP A 34 1.54 13.18 -1.99
CA ASP A 34 1.80 14.50 -1.47
C ASP A 34 3.21 14.93 -1.93
N VAL A 35 3.29 16.08 -2.61
CA VAL A 35 4.52 16.61 -3.20
C VAL A 35 4.97 17.92 -2.54
N ASP A 36 4.38 18.28 -1.41
CA ASP A 36 4.70 19.49 -0.67
C ASP A 36 6.05 19.35 0.06
N THR A 37 6.24 20.08 1.16
CA THR A 37 7.57 20.29 1.77
C THR A 37 8.23 19.00 2.25
N ASN A 38 7.42 17.97 2.55
CA ASN A 38 7.83 16.62 2.91
C ASN A 38 7.06 15.60 2.06
N PRO A 39 7.58 15.26 0.87
CA PRO A 39 6.87 14.41 -0.07
C PRO A 39 6.54 13.05 0.54
N SER A 40 5.30 12.60 0.36
CA SER A 40 4.83 11.34 0.92
C SER A 40 3.82 10.66 0.02
N VAL A 41 3.64 9.35 0.21
CA VAL A 41 2.60 8.58 -0.44
C VAL A 41 1.65 8.09 0.63
N ASN A 42 0.36 8.31 0.39
CA ASN A 42 -0.73 7.67 1.11
C ASN A 42 -1.33 6.61 0.18
N LEU A 43 -1.42 5.38 0.68
CA LEU A 43 -1.93 4.25 -0.05
C LEU A 43 -3.07 3.64 0.77
N LYS A 44 -4.23 3.46 0.14
CA LYS A 44 -5.38 2.80 0.72
C LYS A 44 -5.71 1.55 -0.09
N GLY A 45 -6.01 0.46 0.59
CA GLY A 45 -6.37 -0.78 -0.07
C GLY A 45 -7.17 -1.72 0.82
N VAL A 46 -7.44 -2.91 0.28
CA VAL A 46 -8.15 -3.99 0.94
C VAL A 46 -7.37 -5.28 0.74
N ILE A 47 -7.17 -6.04 1.81
CA ILE A 47 -6.64 -7.40 1.78
C ILE A 47 -7.79 -8.38 2.08
N ARG A 48 -8.04 -9.31 1.17
CA ARG A 48 -8.96 -10.42 1.35
C ARG A 48 -8.21 -11.63 1.90
N ALA A 49 -8.55 -12.05 3.10
CA ALA A 49 -7.89 -13.17 3.77
C ALA A 49 -8.91 -14.13 4.36
N THR A 50 -8.69 -15.43 4.22
CA THR A 50 -9.50 -16.48 4.88
C THR A 50 -9.15 -16.61 6.35
N GLU A 51 -7.89 -16.36 6.70
CA GLU A 51 -7.35 -16.50 8.05
C GLU A 51 -6.42 -15.33 8.42
N PRO A 52 -6.25 -15.02 9.72
CA PRO A 52 -5.36 -13.95 10.17
C PRO A 52 -3.90 -14.08 9.70
N ASP A 53 -3.40 -15.30 9.54
CA ASP A 53 -2.03 -15.52 9.08
C ASP A 53 -1.87 -15.24 7.57
N SER A 54 -2.92 -15.48 6.77
CA SER A 54 -2.95 -15.07 5.36
C SER A 54 -2.89 -13.55 5.22
N PHE A 55 -3.59 -12.82 6.09
CA PHE A 55 -3.50 -11.36 6.14
C PHE A 55 -2.06 -10.88 6.42
N LYS A 56 -1.40 -11.43 7.45
CA LYS A 56 0.01 -11.09 7.76
C LYS A 56 0.95 -11.38 6.59
N TYR A 57 0.74 -12.49 5.91
CA TYR A 57 1.51 -12.86 4.73
C TYR A 57 1.35 -11.83 3.59
N TYR A 58 0.12 -11.48 3.23
CA TYR A 58 -0.15 -10.51 2.16
C TYR A 58 0.31 -9.10 2.50
N LEU A 59 0.17 -8.67 3.76
CA LEU A 59 0.71 -7.39 4.23
C LEU A 59 2.23 -7.37 4.11
N SER A 60 2.91 -8.44 4.55
CA SER A 60 4.37 -8.54 4.45
C SER A 60 4.85 -8.51 3.00
N LEU A 61 4.13 -9.18 2.10
CA LEU A 61 4.42 -9.15 0.66
C LEU A 61 4.29 -7.74 0.08
N LEU A 62 3.21 -7.02 0.41
CA LEU A 62 3.00 -5.64 -0.02
C LEU A 62 4.16 -4.73 0.44
N LEU A 63 4.53 -4.81 1.72
CA LEU A 63 5.60 -3.98 2.29
C LEU A 63 6.97 -4.29 1.66
N ASN A 64 7.26 -5.58 1.40
CA ASN A 64 8.49 -5.97 0.72
C ASN A 64 8.53 -5.44 -0.72
N ARG A 65 7.41 -5.51 -1.47
CA ARG A 65 7.34 -4.96 -2.83
C ARG A 65 7.49 -3.45 -2.87
N LEU A 66 6.88 -2.74 -1.91
CA LEU A 66 7.08 -1.30 -1.72
C LEU A 66 8.55 -0.98 -1.47
N HIS A 67 9.22 -1.75 -0.61
CA HIS A 67 10.64 -1.55 -0.33
C HIS A 67 11.54 -1.80 -1.56
N GLU A 68 11.29 -2.86 -2.32
CA GLU A 68 12.07 -3.20 -3.54
C GLU A 68 11.97 -2.12 -4.63
N HIS A 69 10.79 -1.52 -4.82
CA HIS A 69 10.55 -0.59 -5.93
C HIS A 69 10.79 0.88 -5.55
N ILE A 70 10.92 1.20 -4.27
CA ILE A 70 11.12 2.56 -3.74
C ILE A 70 12.55 2.69 -3.16
N GLN A 71 13.51 1.91 -3.67
CA GLN A 71 14.91 1.83 -3.21
C GLN A 71 15.71 3.14 -3.14
N GLY A 72 15.16 4.27 -3.60
CA GLY A 72 15.77 5.60 -3.40
C GLY A 72 15.60 6.17 -1.98
N SER A 73 14.61 5.72 -1.21
CA SER A 73 14.33 6.28 0.13
C SER A 73 15.05 5.51 1.22
N ARG A 74 15.94 6.19 1.95
CA ARG A 74 16.40 5.77 3.28
C ARG A 74 15.18 5.44 4.16
N SER A 75 14.91 4.14 4.33
CA SER A 75 13.79 3.57 5.08
C SER A 75 12.41 4.11 4.67
N VAL A 76 11.64 3.33 3.92
CA VAL A 76 10.18 3.47 3.89
C VAL A 76 9.69 3.28 5.32
N ARG A 77 9.52 4.39 6.06
CA ARG A 77 8.93 4.37 7.39
C ARG A 77 7.44 4.52 7.21
N ILE A 78 6.74 3.45 7.52
CA ILE A 78 5.30 3.47 7.64
C ILE A 78 4.97 4.39 8.82
N GLN A 79 4.34 5.51 8.53
CA GLN A 79 3.98 6.53 9.52
C GLN A 79 2.70 6.18 10.26
N ASP A 80 1.78 5.57 9.54
CA ASP A 80 0.46 5.23 10.07
C ASP A 80 -0.02 3.95 9.38
N VAL A 81 -0.65 3.09 10.18
CA VAL A 81 -1.33 1.89 9.72
C VAL A 81 -2.65 1.78 10.44
N ASP A 82 -3.72 1.96 9.68
CA ASP A 82 -5.08 1.80 10.15
C ASP A 82 -5.67 0.55 9.51
N PHE A 83 -6.39 -0.26 10.29
CA PHE A 83 -7.06 -1.46 9.82
C PHE A 83 -8.50 -1.52 10.30
N GLU A 84 -9.40 -1.79 9.36
CA GLU A 84 -10.80 -2.02 9.65
C GLU A 84 -11.21 -3.35 9.05
N LEU A 85 -11.71 -4.24 9.92
CA LEU A 85 -12.33 -5.49 9.50
C LEU A 85 -13.76 -5.16 9.07
N ASP A 86 -14.07 -5.41 7.81
CA ASP A 86 -15.45 -5.29 7.34
C ASP A 86 -16.19 -6.60 7.67
N GLU A 87 -16.96 -6.58 8.77
CA GLU A 87 -17.84 -7.68 9.17
C GLU A 87 -19.12 -7.77 8.31
N ALA A 88 -19.37 -6.79 7.42
CA ALA A 88 -20.59 -6.72 6.63
C ALA A 88 -20.53 -7.65 5.41
N SER A 89 -20.68 -8.96 5.64
CA SER A 89 -21.23 -9.89 4.65
C SER A 89 -21.84 -11.09 5.35
N GLY A 90 -23.07 -10.92 5.83
CA GLY A 90 -23.97 -11.99 6.28
C GLY A 90 -24.42 -12.93 5.15
N THR A 91 -23.52 -13.29 4.24
CA THR A 91 -23.77 -14.25 3.15
C THR A 91 -22.51 -15.08 2.91
N GLY A 92 -22.32 -16.14 3.70
CA GLY A 92 -21.65 -17.37 3.30
C GLY A 92 -20.34 -17.31 2.52
N LEU A 93 -19.44 -16.36 2.79
CA LEU A 93 -18.12 -16.31 2.16
C LEU A 93 -17.03 -16.48 3.22
N GLU A 94 -16.15 -17.46 2.99
CA GLU A 94 -15.02 -17.90 3.84
C GLU A 94 -13.89 -16.86 3.98
N TYR A 95 -14.17 -15.58 3.72
CA TYR A 95 -13.16 -14.54 3.59
C TYR A 95 -13.52 -13.32 4.44
N GLN A 96 -12.49 -12.69 4.99
CA GLN A 96 -12.52 -11.45 5.73
C GLN A 96 -11.81 -10.36 4.92
N ASN A 97 -12.42 -9.17 4.87
CA ASN A 97 -11.84 -8.01 4.21
C ASN A 97 -11.18 -7.10 5.24
N TYR A 98 -9.88 -6.86 5.06
CA TYR A 98 -9.08 -5.98 5.88
C TYR A 98 -8.76 -4.72 5.08
N SER A 99 -9.49 -3.64 5.36
CA SER A 99 -9.15 -2.33 4.82
C SER A 99 -7.88 -1.84 5.47
N PHE A 100 -6.98 -1.24 4.71
CA PHE A 100 -5.72 -0.71 5.23
C PHE A 100 -5.40 0.67 4.67
N LYS A 101 -4.72 1.48 5.49
CA LYS A 101 -4.11 2.75 5.08
C LYS A 101 -2.63 2.72 5.43
N LEU A 102 -1.77 3.12 4.50
CA LEU A 102 -0.33 3.24 4.68
C LEU A 102 0.12 4.64 4.28
N LYS A 103 0.89 5.29 5.14
CA LYS A 103 1.60 6.52 4.78
C LYS A 103 3.10 6.33 4.87
N PHE A 104 3.86 6.74 3.86
CA PHE A 104 5.31 6.71 3.89
C PHE A 104 5.94 7.91 3.19
N ASN A 105 7.12 8.34 3.65
CA ASN A 105 7.84 9.45 3.03
C ASN A 105 8.58 9.00 1.77
N LEU A 106 8.64 9.89 0.80
CA LEU A 106 9.51 9.79 -0.37
C LEU A 106 10.85 10.49 -0.05
N PRO A 107 11.95 10.11 -0.73
CA PRO A 107 13.26 10.73 -0.54
C PRO A 107 13.32 12.19 -1.00
#